data_AF-A0AAP1YB52-F1
#
_entry.id   AF-A0AAP1YB52-F1
#
_cell.length_a   1.000
_cell.length_b   1.000
_cell.length_c   1.000
_cell.angle_alpha   90.00
_cell.angle_beta   90.00
_cell.angle_gamma   90.00
#
_symmetry.space_group_name_H-M   'P 1'
#
loop_
_entity.id
_entity.type
_entity.pdbx_description
1 polymer ?
#
loop_
_entity_poly.entity_id
_entity_poly.type
_entity_poly.pdbx_seq_one_letter_code
_entity_poly.pdbx_strand_id
1 'polypeptide(L)'
;MAQRYQVFTQRGTAKPKFSAPWYWAASLYGWSSRDGMTAVAGWCSLRDLGVCASSTRRPRDRTTVAALLPGLHHERTFINDVTEHCFVVRKGIVIDRANAHPRTVVRNYIELASN
;
A
#
# COMPACT_ATOMS: atom_id res chain seq x y z
N MET A 1 22.38 13.39 5.83
CA MET A 1 23.00 12.11 5.39
C MET A 1 21.93 11.28 4.71
N ALA A 2 22.04 11.02 3.40
CA ALA A 2 21.07 10.21 2.68
C ALA A 2 21.50 8.74 2.67
N GLN A 3 20.76 7.88 3.37
CA GLN A 3 21.00 6.44 3.31
C GLN A 3 20.23 5.89 2.10
N ARG A 4 20.98 5.48 1.07
CA ARG A 4 20.46 4.81 -0.14
C ARG A 4 20.00 3.40 0.23
N TYR A 5 18.72 3.12 0.09
CA TYR A 5 18.20 1.75 0.15
C TYR A 5 18.00 1.24 -1.27
N GLN A 6 18.82 0.25 -1.66
CA GLN A 6 18.66 -0.47 -2.91
C GLN A 6 17.86 -1.75 -2.62
N VAL A 7 16.65 -1.84 -3.15
CA VAL A 7 15.77 -2.99 -2.96
C VAL A 7 15.91 -3.94 -4.14
N PHE A 8 16.45 -5.13 -3.88
CA PHE A 8 16.41 -6.25 -4.81
C PHE A 8 15.49 -7.33 -4.23
N THR A 9 14.40 -7.64 -4.94
CA THR A 9 13.70 -8.91 -4.74
C THR A 9 14.08 -9.83 -5.89
N GLN A 10 15.03 -10.73 -5.65
CA GLN A 10 15.39 -11.77 -6.60
C GLN A 10 14.57 -13.03 -6.28
N ARG A 11 13.86 -13.55 -7.29
CA ARG A 11 13.25 -14.90 -7.23
C ARG A 11 14.38 -15.92 -7.08
N GLY A 12 14.32 -16.76 -6.04
CA GLY A 12 15.00 -18.06 -6.04
C GLY A 12 16.01 -18.37 -4.94
N THR A 13 16.14 -17.61 -3.85
CA THR A 13 17.14 -17.92 -2.81
C THR A 13 16.57 -18.13 -1.41
N ALA A 14 17.25 -19.04 -0.70
CA ALA A 14 16.92 -19.63 0.59
C ALA A 14 16.49 -18.61 1.65
N LYS A 15 15.64 -19.08 2.59
CA LYS A 15 15.12 -18.35 3.76
C LYS A 15 16.08 -17.24 4.21
N PRO A 16 15.70 -15.97 4.13
CA PRO A 16 16.57 -14.90 4.58
C PRO A 16 16.77 -15.05 6.09
N LYS A 17 18.02 -15.20 6.51
CA LYS A 17 18.40 -14.88 7.89
C LYS A 17 18.40 -13.34 8.01
N PHE A 18 17.98 -12.84 9.17
CA PHE A 18 18.20 -11.49 9.73
C PHE A 18 17.06 -10.45 9.74
N SER A 19 16.53 -10.23 10.96
CA SER A 19 16.60 -9.01 11.80
C SER A 19 16.40 -7.61 11.21
N ALA A 20 15.49 -7.41 10.26
CA ALA A 20 15.05 -6.06 9.91
C ALA A 20 13.83 -5.63 10.76
N PRO A 21 13.79 -4.41 11.33
CA PRO A 21 12.66 -3.94 12.16
C PRO A 21 11.30 -4.01 11.46
N TRP A 22 11.28 -3.85 10.13
CA TRP A 22 10.06 -4.01 9.34
C TRP A 22 9.53 -5.44 9.32
N TYR A 23 10.36 -6.46 9.59
CA TYR A 23 9.92 -7.86 9.67
C TYR A 23 9.08 -8.12 10.93
N TRP A 24 9.40 -7.44 12.03
CA TRP A 24 8.59 -7.48 13.26
C TRP A 24 7.24 -6.78 13.05
N ALA A 25 7.25 -5.60 12.43
CA ALA A 25 6.02 -4.93 12.01
C ALA A 25 5.21 -5.80 11.03
N ALA A 26 5.85 -6.34 10.00
CA ALA A 26 5.22 -7.25 9.04
C ALA A 26 4.59 -8.48 9.73
N SER A 27 5.23 -9.04 10.74
CA SER A 27 4.71 -10.18 11.52
C SER A 27 3.53 -9.77 12.42
N LEU A 28 3.61 -8.62 13.08
CA LEU A 28 2.55 -8.08 13.95
C LEU A 28 1.29 -7.70 13.18
N TYR A 29 1.46 -7.17 11.97
CA TYR A 29 0.36 -6.70 11.15
C TYR A 29 -0.05 -7.73 10.07
N GLY A 30 0.38 -8.99 10.18
CA GLY A 30 -0.11 -10.06 9.31
C GLY A 30 0.23 -9.88 7.82
N TRP A 31 1.41 -9.34 7.51
CA TRP A 31 1.95 -9.29 6.15
C TRP A 31 2.41 -10.67 5.70
N SER A 32 1.93 -11.09 4.54
CA SER A 32 2.29 -12.34 3.87
C SER A 32 3.06 -12.03 2.59
N SER A 33 4.13 -12.76 2.30
CA SER A 33 4.82 -12.66 1.00
C SER A 33 3.98 -13.21 -0.15
N ARG A 34 2.94 -13.99 0.15
CA ARG A 34 1.99 -14.55 -0.80
C ARG A 34 0.76 -13.66 -1.01
N ASP A 35 0.25 -13.09 0.08
CA ASP A 35 -1.07 -12.43 0.13
C ASP A 35 -0.95 -10.92 0.39
N GLY A 36 0.26 -10.40 0.59
CA GLY A 36 0.51 -8.99 0.88
C GLY A 36 0.10 -8.58 2.28
N MET A 37 -0.16 -7.28 2.47
CA MET A 37 -0.66 -6.70 3.72
C MET A 37 -2.15 -6.40 3.55
N THR A 38 -2.96 -6.65 4.59
CA THR A 38 -4.33 -6.11 4.60
C THR A 38 -4.30 -4.59 4.72
N ALA A 39 -5.34 -3.90 4.23
CA ALA A 39 -5.43 -2.45 4.34
C ALA A 39 -5.39 -1.95 5.80
N VAL A 40 -6.01 -2.68 6.73
CA VAL A 40 -6.04 -2.35 8.16
C VAL A 40 -4.64 -2.48 8.77
N ALA A 41 -3.93 -3.55 8.44
CA ALA A 41 -2.55 -3.76 8.85
C ALA A 41 -1.58 -2.70 8.31
N GLY A 42 -1.75 -2.32 7.04
CA GLY A 42 -1.00 -1.23 6.42
C GLY A 42 -1.24 0.10 7.13
N TRP A 43 -2.49 0.37 7.48
CA TRP A 43 -2.84 1.56 8.25
C TRP A 43 -2.18 1.60 9.63
N CYS A 44 -2.28 0.52 10.41
CA CYS A 44 -1.64 0.43 11.73
C CYS A 44 -0.13 0.66 11.63
N SER A 45 0.53 0.04 10.64
CA SER A 45 1.96 0.22 10.38
C SER A 45 2.32 1.68 10.11
N LEU A 46 1.53 2.38 9.28
CA LEU A 46 1.78 3.79 8.96
C LEU A 46 1.62 4.68 10.21
N ARG A 47 0.57 4.44 10.99
CA ARG A 47 0.32 5.19 12.24
C ARG A 47 1.48 5.01 13.21
N ASP A 48 1.93 3.78 13.41
CA ASP A 48 2.97 3.46 14.40
C ASP A 48 4.36 3.95 13.92
N LEU A 49 4.56 4.16 12.61
CA LEU A 49 5.72 4.85 12.04
C LEU A 49 5.62 6.39 12.08
N GLY A 50 4.55 6.95 12.67
CA GLY A 50 4.34 8.39 12.77
C GLY A 50 3.91 9.06 11.46
N VAL A 51 3.46 8.28 10.47
CA VAL A 51 2.90 8.84 9.23
C VAL A 51 1.49 9.35 9.52
N CYS A 52 1.24 10.63 9.22
CA CYS A 52 -0.10 11.21 9.27
C CYS A 52 -0.98 10.60 8.16
N ALA A 53 -1.74 9.56 8.50
CA ALA A 53 -2.68 8.90 7.61
C ALA A 53 -4.14 9.13 8.07
N SER A 54 -5.06 9.29 7.13
CA SER A 54 -6.50 9.24 7.43
C SER A 54 -6.88 7.87 7.96
N SER A 55 -7.99 7.75 8.69
CA SER A 55 -8.63 6.44 8.88
C SER A 55 -8.89 5.76 7.54
N THR A 56 -8.93 4.43 7.52
CA THR A 56 -9.35 3.65 6.35
C THR A 56 -10.77 4.05 5.93
N ARG A 57 -10.94 4.42 4.66
CA ARG A 57 -12.23 4.83 4.09
C ARG A 57 -12.70 3.81 3.06
N ARG A 58 -14.01 3.66 2.92
CA ARG A 58 -14.65 2.88 1.86
C ARG A 58 -15.27 3.83 0.84
N PRO A 59 -15.15 3.57 -0.47
CA PRO A 59 -15.93 4.30 -1.46
C PRO A 59 -17.43 4.14 -1.18
N ARG A 60 -18.22 5.21 -1.36
CA ARG A 60 -19.66 5.19 -1.05
C ARG A 60 -20.42 4.19 -1.95
N ASP A 61 -20.05 4.16 -3.22
CA ASP A 61 -20.59 3.25 -4.22
C ASP A 61 -19.58 2.17 -4.60
N ARG A 62 -20.02 1.18 -5.38
CA ARG A 62 -19.11 0.21 -5.99
C ARG A 62 -18.21 0.92 -7.02
N THR A 63 -17.04 1.36 -6.56
CA THR A 63 -16.07 2.09 -7.39
C THR A 63 -15.02 1.14 -7.97
N THR A 64 -14.77 1.24 -9.27
CA THR A 64 -13.67 0.53 -9.96
C THR A 64 -12.41 1.39 -10.00
N VAL A 65 -11.25 0.78 -10.27
CA VAL A 65 -9.99 1.51 -10.49
C VAL A 65 -10.16 2.62 -11.54
N ALA A 66 -10.79 2.32 -12.68
CA ALA A 66 -11.05 3.30 -13.74
C ALA A 66 -11.88 4.50 -13.28
N ALA A 67 -12.88 4.27 -12.41
CA ALA A 67 -13.73 5.32 -11.89
C ALA A 67 -13.05 6.12 -10.76
N LEU A 68 -12.17 5.47 -9.99
CA LEU A 68 -11.49 6.10 -8.87
C LEU A 68 -10.38 7.06 -9.34
N LEU A 69 -9.49 6.60 -10.23
CA LEU A 69 -8.25 7.29 -10.56
C LEU A 69 -8.43 8.76 -10.99
N PRO A 70 -9.43 9.11 -11.83
CA PRO A 70 -9.64 10.50 -12.25
C PRO A 70 -10.06 11.44 -11.11
N GLY A 71 -10.65 10.90 -10.03
CA GLY A 71 -11.15 11.69 -8.90
C GLY A 71 -10.15 11.87 -7.76
N LEU A 72 -8.98 11.24 -7.83
CA LEU A 72 -7.96 11.36 -6.79
C LEU A 72 -7.25 12.71 -6.88
N HIS A 73 -7.05 13.37 -5.73
CA HIS A 73 -6.35 14.64 -5.68
C HIS A 73 -4.88 14.47 -6.09
N HIS A 74 -4.46 15.17 -7.15
CA HIS A 74 -3.16 14.98 -7.79
C HIS A 74 -1.95 15.38 -6.94
N GLU A 75 -2.11 16.13 -5.84
CA GLU A 75 -1.01 16.42 -4.89
C GLU A 75 -0.95 15.49 -3.67
N ARG A 76 -1.91 14.56 -3.53
CA ARG A 76 -2.00 13.67 -2.37
C ARG A 76 -1.46 12.28 -2.68
N THR A 77 -1.25 11.51 -1.62
CA THR A 77 -0.89 10.10 -1.73
C THR A 77 -2.02 9.24 -1.22
N PHE A 78 -2.44 8.27 -2.02
CA PHE A 78 -3.49 7.32 -1.70
C PHE A 78 -2.94 5.90 -1.75
N ILE A 79 -3.29 5.09 -0.76
CA ILE A 79 -3.11 3.64 -0.78
C ILE A 79 -4.48 3.04 -1.01
N ASN A 80 -4.64 2.30 -2.09
CA ASN A 80 -5.92 1.76 -2.55
C ASN A 80 -5.89 0.24 -2.42
N ASP A 81 -6.86 -0.29 -1.70
CA ASP A 81 -7.05 -1.71 -1.44
C ASP A 81 -8.01 -2.32 -2.44
N VAL A 82 -7.55 -3.32 -3.17
CA VAL A 82 -8.35 -4.13 -4.10
C VAL A 82 -8.34 -5.59 -3.67
N THR A 83 -9.05 -6.46 -4.39
CA THR A 83 -9.34 -7.83 -3.92
C THR A 83 -8.12 -8.65 -3.46
N GLU A 84 -6.96 -8.47 -4.08
CA GLU A 84 -5.79 -9.35 -3.86
C GLU A 84 -4.51 -8.58 -3.52
N HIS A 85 -4.52 -7.25 -3.57
CA HIS A 85 -3.34 -6.43 -3.32
C HIS A 85 -3.74 -4.97 -3.05
N CYS A 86 -2.76 -4.17 -2.66
CA CYS A 86 -2.87 -2.72 -2.64
C CYS A 86 -2.02 -2.10 -3.74
N PHE A 87 -2.46 -0.96 -4.27
CA PHE A 87 -1.64 -0.10 -5.13
C PHE A 87 -1.60 1.33 -4.59
N VAL A 88 -0.58 2.09 -4.97
CA VAL A 88 -0.39 3.46 -4.47
C VAL A 88 -0.58 4.45 -5.62
N VAL A 89 -1.30 5.54 -5.36
CA VAL A 89 -1.31 6.71 -6.23
C VAL A 89 -0.61 7.82 -5.49
N ARG A 90 0.56 8.23 -5.97
CA ARG A 90 1.36 9.30 -5.37
C ARG A 90 1.54 10.40 -6.39
N LYS A 91 1.02 11.58 -6.08
CA LYS A 91 1.15 12.75 -6.94
C LYS A 91 0.70 12.49 -8.39
N GLY A 92 -0.43 11.79 -8.56
CA GLY A 92 -0.94 11.35 -9.86
C GLY A 92 -0.22 10.14 -10.49
N ILE A 93 0.91 9.68 -9.94
CA ILE A 93 1.64 8.50 -10.42
C ILE A 93 1.05 7.25 -9.79
N VAL A 94 0.59 6.32 -10.63
CA VAL A 94 0.11 5.00 -10.21
C VAL A 94 1.29 4.04 -10.06
N ILE A 95 1.47 3.50 -8.86
CA ILE A 95 2.47 2.50 -8.51
C ILE A 95 1.70 1.22 -8.19
N ASP A 96 1.55 0.37 -9.20
CA ASP A 96 0.85 -0.89 -9.12
C ASP A 96 1.69 -1.99 -9.80
N ARG A 97 2.23 -2.90 -9.00
CA ARG A 97 3.02 -4.04 -9.53
C ARG A 97 2.17 -5.22 -9.98
N ALA A 98 0.95 -5.34 -9.45
CA ALA A 98 0.03 -6.40 -9.84
C ALA A 98 -0.84 -6.00 -11.04
N ASN A 99 -0.77 -4.72 -11.45
CA ASN A 99 -1.45 -4.17 -12.62
C ASN A 99 -2.96 -4.44 -12.56
N ALA A 100 -3.60 -3.92 -11.52
CA ALA A 100 -5.02 -4.05 -11.30
C ALA A 100 -5.80 -3.67 -12.57
N HIS A 101 -6.64 -4.60 -13.01
CA HIS A 101 -7.48 -4.36 -14.18
C HIS A 101 -8.38 -3.13 -13.92
N PRO A 102 -8.66 -2.26 -14.91
CA PRO A 102 -9.46 -1.05 -14.71
C PRO A 102 -10.87 -1.28 -14.12
N ARG A 103 -11.42 -2.49 -14.30
CA ARG A 103 -12.72 -2.93 -13.72
C ARG A 103 -12.63 -3.52 -12.32
N THR A 104 -11.43 -3.66 -11.76
CA THR A 104 -11.21 -4.16 -10.40
C THR A 104 -11.87 -3.22 -9.41
N VAL A 105 -12.61 -3.77 -8.45
CA VAL A 105 -13.33 -2.99 -7.44
C VAL A 105 -12.35 -2.57 -6.36
N VAL A 106 -12.36 -1.27 -6.04
CA VAL A 106 -11.64 -0.73 -4.89
C VAL A 106 -12.49 -0.93 -3.66
N ARG A 107 -11.95 -1.66 -2.68
CA ARG A 107 -12.63 -2.01 -1.44
C ARG A 107 -12.48 -0.92 -0.41
N ASN A 108 -11.25 -0.45 -0.22
CA ASN A 108 -10.91 0.59 0.74
C ASN A 108 -9.82 1.50 0.16
N TYR A 109 -9.63 2.66 0.78
CA TYR A 109 -8.48 3.51 0.53
C TYR A 109 -8.06 4.25 1.80
N ILE A 110 -6.79 4.62 1.84
CA ILE A 110 -6.19 5.44 2.88
C ILE A 110 -5.56 6.64 2.19
N GLU A 111 -5.77 7.81 2.76
CA GLU A 111 -5.16 9.04 2.30
C GLU A 111 -4.02 9.41 3.25
N LEU A 112 -2.84 9.67 2.70
CA LEU A 112 -1.69 10.14 3.48
C LEU A 112 -1.62 11.66 3.36
N ALA A 113 -1.38 12.33 4.49
CA ALA A 113 -1.13 13.76 4.50
C ALA A 113 0.12 14.08 3.68
N SER A 114 0.04 15.11 2.85
CA SER A 114 1.21 15.68 2.20
C SER A 114 1.99 16.45 3.26
N ASN A 115 3.21 16.01 3.59
CA ASN A 115 4.18 16.83 4.31
C ASN A 115 4.62 18.02 3.45
#